data_AF-A0A8H3DF42-F1
#
_entry.id   AF-A0A8H3DF42-F1
#
_cell.length_a   1.000
_cell.length_b   1.000
_cell.length_c   1.000
_cell.angle_alpha   90.00
_cell.angle_beta   90.00
_cell.angle_gamma   90.00
#
_symmetry.space_group_name_H-M   'P 1'
#
loop_
_entity.id
_entity.type
_entity.pdbx_description
1 polymer ?
#
loop_
_entity_poly.entity_id
_entity_poly.type
_entity_poly.pdbx_seq_one_letter_code
_entity_poly.pdbx_strand_id
1 'polypeptide(L)'
;MFVLDCIRYLIGWGLSPYVEEKYEARCPPAPFEPPPLNTDVELPILPPEVVEIIVLYAACPLLPPEHAPYDEYLKTRKNHWKRLRGVVSSTKYYRQLLVKKWFAVVVLHEPSDWDRVLSPHWMGGLEPVICTVLAAKGALTSSPRNPTNTGILTSFGRLSRVSLDYHSDFLRSGSNYPYYQLITELPRSLEVLEILNAHGPDEHLIKLASRCCPNLTELRLGRCTMFNNRNCVWWKAHPADHDAYMADRGVEAYAGAVGNLIENMPKLRVLHIGVYLTPIEAVWAHRVDHRKLHPIPDVMRHENPEGIHNHLHQVALAAANGEDPEPPVNYHYPPLAKQEIWDAPCSECDRHFKIPAENAEMRTACVLSARVWSLRTISFASFTSPGRVGISSWEVRPKHNTLGILLDGEDANVMLPQLGQENPPIRHIRVDVGRLENGEFVRQKDLTFEISRLGNSIILSPPINEPRMPTIF
;
A
#
# COMPACT_ATOMS: atom_id res chain seq x y z
N MET A 1 -21.74 16.54 -27.45
CA MET A 1 -21.94 15.18 -28.00
C MET A 1 -20.71 14.30 -27.75
N PHE A 2 -19.50 14.77 -28.07
CA PHE A 2 -18.23 14.03 -27.89
C PHE A 2 -17.95 13.39 -26.51
N VAL A 3 -18.27 14.04 -25.39
CA VAL A 3 -17.98 13.51 -24.03
C VAL A 3 -18.79 12.23 -23.70
N LEU A 4 -19.99 12.06 -24.27
CA LEU A 4 -20.80 10.85 -24.07
C LEU A 4 -20.27 9.66 -24.88
N ASP A 5 -19.63 9.89 -26.03
CA ASP A 5 -19.02 8.84 -26.84
C ASP A 5 -17.70 8.36 -26.23
N CYS A 6 -16.92 9.23 -25.58
CA CYS A 6 -15.76 8.81 -24.77
C CYS A 6 -16.17 7.96 -23.56
N ILE A 7 -17.31 8.27 -22.92
CA ILE A 7 -17.87 7.46 -21.83
C ILE A 7 -18.39 6.11 -22.36
N ARG A 8 -18.96 6.06 -23.57
CA ARG A 8 -19.40 4.79 -24.19
C ARG A 8 -18.24 3.87 -24.56
N TYR A 9 -17.10 4.40 -25.01
CA TYR A 9 -15.88 3.61 -25.27
C TYR A 9 -15.25 3.03 -24.00
N LEU A 10 -15.43 3.68 -22.85
CA LEU A 10 -14.87 3.28 -21.54
C LEU A 10 -15.87 2.49 -20.65
N ILE A 11 -17.12 2.35 -21.08
CA ILE A 11 -18.03 1.31 -20.60
C ILE A 11 -17.82 0.12 -21.51
N GLY A 12 -16.87 -0.77 -21.19
CA GLY A 12 -16.60 -1.99 -21.96
C GLY A 12 -17.87 -2.73 -22.42
N TRP A 13 -18.28 -2.45 -23.66
CA TRP A 13 -19.13 -3.29 -24.50
C TRP A 13 -18.24 -3.98 -25.56
N GLY A 14 -16.95 -4.17 -25.26
CA GLY A 14 -16.05 -5.04 -26.01
C GLY A 14 -16.04 -6.41 -25.36
N LEU A 15 -16.46 -7.42 -26.11
CA LEU A 15 -16.35 -8.83 -25.75
C LEU A 15 -14.88 -9.16 -25.47
N SER A 16 -14.58 -9.57 -24.24
CA SER A 16 -13.35 -10.31 -23.95
C SER A 16 -13.43 -11.68 -24.65
N PRO A 17 -12.38 -12.16 -25.33
CA PRO A 17 -12.35 -13.51 -25.88
C PRO A 17 -11.93 -14.57 -24.85
N TYR A 18 -11.80 -14.23 -23.56
CA TYR A 18 -11.53 -15.23 -22.53
C TYR A 18 -12.83 -15.91 -22.09
N VAL A 19 -13.01 -17.13 -22.60
CA VAL A 19 -13.94 -18.14 -22.08
C VAL A 19 -13.45 -18.53 -20.68
N GLU A 20 -14.11 -18.05 -19.64
CA GLU A 20 -14.02 -18.66 -18.30
C GLU A 20 -14.89 -19.92 -18.27
N GLU A 21 -14.27 -21.05 -17.93
CA GLU A 21 -14.96 -22.28 -17.58
C GLU A 21 -15.82 -22.10 -16.33
N LYS A 22 -17.01 -22.70 -16.38
CA LYS A 22 -18.05 -22.68 -15.33
C LYS A 22 -17.61 -23.35 -14.02
N TYR A 23 -18.35 -22.94 -12.98
CA TYR A 23 -18.52 -23.47 -11.60
C TYR A 23 -17.80 -22.58 -10.57
N GLU A 24 -18.48 -21.81 -9.71
CA GLU A 24 -19.49 -22.21 -8.74
C GLU A 24 -20.67 -21.23 -8.60
N ALA A 25 -21.87 -21.77 -8.35
CA ALA A 25 -23.07 -21.01 -8.04
C ALA A 25 -22.97 -20.36 -6.64
N ARG A 26 -22.56 -19.09 -6.58
CA ARG A 26 -22.90 -18.20 -5.45
C ARG A 26 -24.05 -17.31 -5.88
N CYS A 27 -25.12 -17.28 -5.07
CA CYS A 27 -26.27 -16.41 -5.28
C CYS A 27 -25.81 -14.97 -5.58
N PRO A 28 -26.36 -14.31 -6.61
CA PRO A 28 -26.07 -12.90 -6.83
C PRO A 28 -26.51 -12.13 -5.58
N PRO A 29 -25.71 -11.18 -5.07
CA PRO A 29 -26.19 -10.28 -4.04
C PRO A 29 -27.47 -9.62 -4.57
N ALA A 30 -28.57 -9.76 -3.82
CA ALA A 30 -29.85 -9.21 -4.21
C ALA A 30 -29.66 -7.74 -4.60
N PRO A 31 -30.20 -7.29 -5.74
CA PRO A 31 -30.19 -5.88 -6.08
C PRO A 31 -30.85 -5.16 -4.90
N PHE A 32 -30.08 -4.31 -4.22
CA PHE A 32 -30.62 -3.41 -3.22
C PHE A 32 -31.54 -2.43 -3.96
N GLU A 33 -32.82 -2.77 -4.05
CA GLU A 33 -33.86 -1.81 -4.40
C GLU A 33 -33.97 -0.86 -3.20
N PRO A 34 -33.58 0.42 -3.35
CA PRO A 34 -33.83 1.38 -2.28
C PRO A 34 -35.35 1.39 -2.01
N PRO A 35 -35.77 1.51 -0.74
CA PRO A 35 -37.18 1.57 -0.40
C PRO A 35 -37.86 2.66 -1.25
N PRO A 36 -39.10 2.42 -1.72
CA PRO A 36 -39.83 3.40 -2.52
C PRO A 36 -39.87 4.72 -1.74
N LEU A 37 -39.32 5.77 -2.36
CA LEU A 37 -39.38 7.12 -1.83
C LEU A 37 -40.84 7.50 -1.68
N ASN A 38 -41.26 7.82 -0.46
CA ASN A 38 -42.58 8.36 -0.20
C ASN A 38 -42.69 9.73 -0.88
N THR A 39 -43.35 9.78 -2.04
CA THR A 39 -43.53 10.98 -2.85
C THR A 39 -44.54 11.96 -2.25
N ASP A 40 -45.26 11.56 -1.21
CA ASP A 40 -46.31 12.37 -0.56
C ASP A 40 -45.75 13.35 0.50
N VAL A 41 -44.44 13.36 0.69
CA VAL A 41 -43.77 14.35 1.56
C VAL A 41 -43.26 15.49 0.70
N GLU A 42 -43.77 16.70 0.93
CA GLU A 42 -43.13 17.92 0.41
C GLU A 42 -41.72 18.01 0.98
N LEU A 43 -40.74 17.63 0.17
CA LEU A 43 -39.34 17.81 0.52
C LEU A 43 -39.03 19.31 0.50
N PRO A 44 -38.33 19.83 1.53
CA PRO A 44 -37.94 21.23 1.54
C PRO A 44 -37.09 21.55 0.30
N ILE A 45 -37.38 22.68 -0.35
CA ILE A 45 -36.54 23.19 -1.44
C ILE A 45 -35.19 23.56 -0.83
N LEU A 46 -34.17 22.76 -1.15
CA LEU A 46 -32.81 23.00 -0.67
C LEU A 46 -32.13 24.11 -1.49
N PRO A 47 -31.32 24.97 -0.86
CA PRO A 47 -30.45 25.89 -1.60
C PRO A 47 -29.50 25.13 -2.54
N PRO A 48 -29.16 25.70 -3.73
CA PRO A 48 -28.29 25.06 -4.71
C PRO A 48 -26.94 24.59 -4.13
N GLU A 49 -26.38 25.33 -3.20
CA GLU A 49 -25.11 25.04 -2.52
C GLU A 49 -25.21 23.77 -1.67
N VAL A 50 -26.35 23.56 -1.00
CA VAL A 50 -26.60 22.37 -0.19
C VAL A 50 -26.77 21.14 -1.10
N VAL A 51 -27.49 21.30 -2.21
CA VAL A 51 -27.64 20.21 -3.20
C VAL A 51 -26.28 19.85 -3.81
N GLU A 52 -25.44 20.84 -4.10
CA GLU A 52 -24.08 20.59 -4.58
C GLU A 52 -23.25 19.78 -3.58
N ILE A 53 -23.30 20.11 -2.28
CA ILE A 53 -22.62 19.33 -1.23
C ILE A 53 -23.13 17.88 -1.21
N ILE A 54 -24.43 17.67 -1.31
CA ILE A 54 -25.03 16.32 -1.36
C ILE A 54 -24.50 15.54 -2.58
N VAL A 55 -24.45 16.19 -3.76
CA VAL A 55 -23.93 15.57 -4.98
C VAL A 55 -22.44 15.23 -4.85
N LEU A 56 -21.64 16.14 -4.27
CA LEU A 56 -20.22 15.92 -4.02
C LEU A 56 -20.01 14.74 -3.05
N TYR A 57 -20.79 14.68 -1.98
CA TYR A 57 -20.74 13.58 -1.01
C TYR A 57 -21.13 12.25 -1.64
N ALA A 58 -22.20 12.21 -2.43
CA ALA A 58 -22.61 11.02 -3.17
C ALA A 58 -21.55 10.56 -4.21
N ALA A 59 -20.72 11.48 -4.68
CA ALA A 59 -19.62 11.21 -5.60
C ALA A 59 -18.30 10.81 -4.93
N CYS A 60 -18.18 10.89 -3.59
CA CYS A 60 -16.96 10.51 -2.86
C CYS A 60 -16.43 9.11 -3.23
N PRO A 61 -17.27 8.06 -3.40
CA PRO A 61 -16.79 6.73 -3.81
C PRO A 61 -16.19 6.66 -5.22
N LEU A 62 -16.26 7.73 -6.02
CA LEU A 62 -15.58 7.83 -7.32
C LEU A 62 -14.09 8.16 -7.20
N LEU A 63 -13.64 8.54 -6.00
CA LEU A 63 -12.25 8.75 -5.63
C LEU A 63 -11.76 7.54 -4.82
N PRO A 64 -10.47 7.17 -4.93
CA PRO A 64 -9.95 6.06 -4.17
C PRO A 64 -9.95 6.36 -2.66
N PRO A 65 -10.16 5.34 -1.82
CA PRO A 65 -10.02 5.46 -0.37
C PRO A 65 -8.59 5.87 0.03
N GLU A 66 -8.47 6.44 1.22
CA GLU A 66 -7.16 6.65 1.86
C GLU A 66 -6.60 5.29 2.31
N HIS A 67 -5.36 5.01 1.91
CA HIS A 67 -4.55 3.87 2.37
C HIS A 67 -5.01 2.43 2.00
N ALA A 68 -6.07 2.22 1.22
CA ALA A 68 -6.54 0.87 0.85
C ALA A 68 -6.11 0.43 -0.57
N PRO A 69 -5.96 -0.90 -0.81
CA PRO A 69 -5.64 -1.45 -2.13
C PRO A 69 -6.68 -1.04 -3.19
N TYR A 70 -6.23 -0.75 -4.41
CA TYR A 70 -7.14 -0.24 -5.45
C TYR A 70 -7.99 -1.31 -6.12
N ASP A 71 -7.69 -2.59 -6.00
CA ASP A 71 -8.41 -3.64 -6.74
C ASP A 71 -9.91 -3.65 -6.43
N GLU A 72 -10.26 -3.53 -5.15
CA GLU A 72 -11.66 -3.48 -4.72
C GLU A 72 -12.33 -2.16 -5.15
N TYR A 73 -11.61 -1.05 -5.03
CA TYR A 73 -12.07 0.25 -5.50
C TYR A 73 -12.36 0.23 -7.01
N LEU A 74 -11.45 -0.29 -7.83
CA LEU A 74 -11.61 -0.36 -9.29
C LEU A 74 -12.82 -1.24 -9.68
N LYS A 75 -13.03 -2.36 -8.96
CA LYS A 75 -14.20 -3.24 -9.15
C LYS A 75 -15.52 -2.52 -8.85
N THR A 76 -15.56 -1.70 -7.79
CA THR A 76 -16.81 -1.07 -7.30
C THR A 76 -17.09 0.30 -7.92
N ARG A 77 -16.07 1.04 -8.36
CA ARG A 77 -16.17 2.40 -8.91
C ARG A 77 -17.20 2.54 -10.04
N LYS A 78 -17.22 1.59 -10.97
CA LYS A 78 -18.20 1.56 -12.08
C LYS A 78 -19.63 1.44 -11.57
N ASN A 79 -19.86 0.69 -10.50
CA ASN A 79 -21.19 0.55 -9.90
C ASN A 79 -21.62 1.82 -9.19
N HIS A 80 -20.70 2.52 -8.51
CA HIS A 80 -20.97 3.83 -7.94
C HIS A 80 -21.35 4.86 -9.01
N TRP A 81 -20.66 4.88 -10.15
CA TRP A 81 -21.06 5.75 -11.27
C TRP A 81 -22.46 5.45 -11.81
N LYS A 82 -22.81 4.16 -11.96
CA LYS A 82 -24.16 3.76 -12.38
C LYS A 82 -25.24 4.26 -11.42
N ARG A 83 -24.99 4.23 -10.11
CA ARG A 83 -25.91 4.76 -9.08
C ARG A 83 -26.16 6.26 -9.23
N LEU A 84 -25.20 7.01 -9.75
CA LEU A 84 -25.31 8.46 -9.96
C LEU A 84 -26.01 8.84 -11.28
N ARG A 85 -26.46 7.87 -12.09
CA ARG A 85 -27.07 8.12 -13.42
C ARG A 85 -28.23 9.13 -13.36
N GLY A 86 -29.07 9.07 -12.33
CA GLY A 86 -30.17 10.02 -12.14
C GLY A 86 -29.68 11.46 -12.01
N VAL A 87 -28.63 11.67 -11.19
CA VAL A 87 -28.00 12.98 -10.98
C VAL A 87 -27.28 13.48 -12.24
N VAL A 88 -26.57 12.58 -12.94
CA VAL A 88 -25.91 12.90 -14.22
C VAL A 88 -26.92 13.36 -15.29
N SER A 89 -28.16 12.87 -15.20
CA SER A 89 -29.22 13.16 -16.16
C SER A 89 -30.05 14.39 -15.79
N SER A 90 -29.99 14.89 -14.55
CA SER A 90 -30.87 15.95 -14.05
C SER A 90 -30.53 17.33 -14.61
N THR A 91 -29.28 17.78 -14.48
CA THR A 91 -28.84 19.11 -14.95
C THR A 91 -27.48 19.05 -15.64
N LYS A 92 -27.22 20.03 -16.53
CA LYS A 92 -25.90 20.19 -17.16
C LYS A 92 -24.81 20.48 -16.12
N TYR A 93 -25.15 21.23 -15.07
CA TYR A 93 -24.23 21.59 -14.00
C TYR A 93 -23.72 20.35 -13.23
N TYR A 94 -24.64 19.55 -12.68
CA TYR A 94 -24.26 18.36 -11.93
C TYR A 94 -23.62 17.28 -12.81
N ARG A 95 -24.04 17.18 -14.08
CA ARG A 95 -23.34 16.35 -15.06
C ARG A 95 -21.88 16.73 -15.19
N GLN A 96 -21.57 18.02 -15.36
CA GLN A 96 -20.19 18.50 -15.47
C GLN A 96 -19.40 18.24 -14.17
N LEU A 97 -20.01 18.48 -13.02
CA LEU A 97 -19.39 18.23 -11.71
C LEU A 97 -19.00 16.74 -11.54
N LEU A 98 -19.93 15.83 -11.84
CA LEU A 98 -19.70 14.39 -11.73
C LEU A 98 -18.70 13.87 -12.76
N VAL A 99 -18.74 14.36 -14.00
CA VAL A 99 -17.73 14.03 -15.02
C VAL A 99 -16.35 14.46 -14.55
N LYS A 100 -16.19 15.66 -13.96
CA LYS A 100 -14.90 16.08 -13.39
C LYS A 100 -14.42 15.15 -12.28
N LYS A 101 -15.32 14.68 -11.40
CA LYS A 101 -14.98 13.69 -10.36
C LYS A 101 -14.60 12.33 -10.92
N TRP A 102 -15.24 11.89 -12.00
CA TRP A 102 -14.86 10.67 -12.71
C TRP A 102 -13.47 10.79 -13.34
N PHE A 103 -13.18 11.91 -14.02
CA PHE A 103 -11.87 12.12 -14.64
C PHE A 103 -10.77 12.58 -13.66
N ALA A 104 -11.12 12.80 -12.39
CA ALA A 104 -10.12 13.08 -11.36
C ALA A 104 -9.16 11.90 -11.10
N VAL A 105 -9.58 10.68 -11.48
CA VAL A 105 -8.78 9.45 -11.32
C VAL A 105 -8.64 8.77 -12.67
N VAL A 106 -7.39 8.63 -13.10
CA VAL A 106 -6.98 7.95 -14.32
C VAL A 106 -6.39 6.59 -13.96
N VAL A 107 -6.78 5.57 -14.71
CA VAL A 107 -6.31 4.19 -14.54
C VAL A 107 -5.70 3.76 -15.87
N LEU A 108 -4.44 3.33 -15.83
CA LEU A 108 -3.63 2.93 -16.97
C LEU A 108 -3.37 1.43 -16.88
N HIS A 109 -3.66 0.71 -17.96
CA HIS A 109 -3.51 -0.74 -18.01
C HIS A 109 -2.36 -1.16 -18.93
N GLU A 110 -2.07 -0.36 -19.95
CA GLU A 110 -1.09 -0.69 -20.99
C GLU A 110 -0.16 0.50 -21.27
N PRO A 111 1.04 0.28 -21.85
CA PRO A 111 1.97 1.37 -22.12
C PRO A 111 1.37 2.44 -23.05
N SER A 112 0.53 2.03 -23.99
CA SER A 112 -0.14 2.94 -24.93
C SER A 112 -1.15 3.89 -24.28
N ASP A 113 -1.62 3.59 -23.06
CA ASP A 113 -2.56 4.47 -22.37
C ASP A 113 -1.93 5.80 -21.98
N TRP A 114 -0.63 5.81 -21.67
CA TRP A 114 0.10 7.02 -21.31
C TRP A 114 0.05 8.10 -22.39
N ASP A 115 0.22 7.70 -23.66
CA ASP A 115 0.11 8.62 -24.79
C ASP A 115 -1.33 9.09 -25.02
N ARG A 116 -2.31 8.21 -24.76
CA ARG A 116 -3.73 8.54 -24.88
C ARG A 116 -4.17 9.57 -23.86
N VAL A 117 -3.56 9.58 -22.66
CA VAL A 117 -3.92 10.54 -21.61
C VAL A 117 -3.65 11.98 -22.01
N LEU A 118 -2.67 12.25 -22.88
CA LEU A 118 -2.44 13.61 -23.41
C LEU A 118 -3.18 13.91 -24.70
N SER A 119 -3.89 12.93 -25.27
CA SER A 119 -4.58 13.15 -26.54
C SER A 119 -5.70 14.18 -26.34
N PRO A 120 -5.68 15.31 -27.09
CA PRO A 120 -6.75 16.32 -27.02
C PRO A 120 -8.12 15.73 -27.35
N HIS A 121 -8.14 14.68 -28.16
CA HIS A 121 -9.34 13.94 -28.54
C HIS A 121 -9.91 13.09 -27.39
N TRP A 122 -9.09 12.72 -26.40
CA TRP A 122 -9.48 11.88 -25.28
C TRP A 122 -9.87 12.70 -24.05
N MET A 123 -9.01 13.62 -23.61
CA MET A 123 -9.23 14.40 -22.39
C MET A 123 -10.13 15.62 -22.60
N GLY A 124 -10.11 16.23 -23.78
CA GLY A 124 -10.95 17.38 -24.11
C GLY A 124 -10.86 18.53 -23.10
N GLY A 125 -9.68 18.79 -22.50
CA GLY A 125 -9.49 19.86 -21.51
C GLY A 125 -9.71 19.46 -20.05
N LEU A 126 -9.82 18.16 -19.74
CA LEU A 126 -10.00 17.65 -18.37
C LEU A 126 -8.68 17.40 -17.62
N GLU A 127 -7.53 17.65 -18.23
CA GLU A 127 -6.20 17.49 -17.63
C GLU A 127 -6.07 18.24 -16.29
N PRO A 128 -6.63 19.46 -16.13
CA PRO A 128 -6.58 20.19 -14.86
C PRO A 128 -7.38 19.55 -13.71
N VAL A 129 -8.24 18.56 -13.99
CA VAL A 129 -9.02 17.89 -12.93
C VAL A 129 -8.39 16.58 -12.44
N ILE A 130 -7.41 16.03 -13.15
CA ILE A 130 -6.71 14.81 -12.75
C ILE A 130 -5.94 15.10 -11.45
N CYS A 131 -6.29 14.35 -10.39
CA CYS A 131 -5.59 14.38 -9.12
C CYS A 131 -4.98 13.02 -8.73
N THR A 132 -5.36 11.93 -9.43
CA THR A 132 -4.85 10.59 -9.15
C THR A 132 -4.55 9.81 -10.43
N VAL A 133 -3.37 9.19 -10.48
CA VAL A 133 -2.98 8.24 -11.54
C VAL A 133 -2.66 6.89 -10.91
N LEU A 134 -3.30 5.84 -11.43
CA LEU A 134 -3.08 4.44 -11.04
C LEU A 134 -2.59 3.68 -12.27
N ALA A 135 -1.36 3.17 -12.26
CA ALA A 135 -0.81 2.36 -13.34
C ALA A 135 -0.73 0.90 -12.90
N ALA A 136 -1.52 0.05 -13.53
CA ALA A 136 -1.58 -1.39 -13.25
C ALA A 136 -0.37 -2.14 -13.84
N LYS A 137 -0.25 -3.42 -13.49
CA LYS A 137 0.75 -4.33 -14.08
C LYS A 137 0.70 -4.28 -15.61
N GLY A 138 1.85 -4.05 -16.23
CA GLY A 138 2.00 -3.96 -17.68
C GLY A 138 1.84 -2.54 -18.25
N ALA A 139 1.37 -1.56 -17.48
CA ALA A 139 1.27 -0.18 -17.94
C ALA A 139 2.65 0.51 -18.08
N LEU A 140 3.68 -0.02 -17.41
CA LEU A 140 5.06 0.43 -17.54
C LEU A 140 5.91 -0.59 -18.31
N THR A 141 6.79 -0.10 -19.18
CA THR A 141 7.73 -0.92 -19.94
C THR A 141 9.19 -0.52 -19.68
N SER A 142 10.02 -1.51 -19.33
CA SER A 142 11.50 -1.44 -19.24
C SER A 142 12.18 -1.60 -20.59
N SER A 143 11.72 -0.88 -21.63
CA SER A 143 12.37 -0.93 -22.94
C SER A 143 13.26 0.28 -23.17
N PRO A 144 14.58 0.12 -23.39
CA PRO A 144 15.45 1.21 -23.81
C PRO A 144 15.04 1.82 -25.15
N ARG A 145 14.35 1.04 -26.00
CA ARG A 145 13.93 1.47 -27.34
C ARG A 145 12.56 2.15 -27.36
N ASN A 146 11.71 1.82 -26.40
CA ASN A 146 10.37 2.37 -26.30
C ASN A 146 9.93 2.49 -24.83
N PRO A 147 10.58 3.37 -24.04
CA PRO A 147 10.24 3.55 -22.64
C PRO A 147 8.86 4.21 -22.52
N THR A 148 8.10 3.84 -21.49
CA THR A 148 6.87 4.56 -21.17
C THR A 148 7.20 6.02 -20.88
N ASN A 149 6.50 6.95 -21.52
CA ASN A 149 6.65 8.38 -21.23
C ASN A 149 5.94 8.76 -19.92
N THR A 150 6.59 8.54 -18.78
CA THR A 150 6.04 8.94 -17.47
C THR A 150 6.24 10.44 -17.18
N GLY A 151 6.97 11.18 -18.04
CA GLY A 151 7.16 12.63 -17.90
C GLY A 151 5.84 13.41 -17.92
N ILE A 152 4.82 12.84 -18.57
CA ILE A 152 3.41 13.30 -18.52
C ILE A 152 2.88 13.57 -17.11
N LEU A 153 3.35 12.86 -16.08
CA LEU A 153 2.89 13.09 -14.70
C LEU A 153 3.09 14.55 -14.27
N THR A 154 4.12 15.22 -14.79
CA THR A 154 4.40 16.63 -14.52
C THR A 154 3.41 17.59 -15.20
N SER A 155 2.69 17.14 -16.22
CA SER A 155 1.70 17.94 -16.95
C SER A 155 0.38 18.10 -16.17
N PHE A 156 0.13 17.25 -15.19
CA PHE A 156 -1.07 17.31 -14.35
C PHE A 156 -0.87 18.24 -13.15
N GLY A 157 -1.25 19.51 -13.30
CA GLY A 157 -1.02 20.53 -12.27
C GLY A 157 -1.73 20.32 -10.92
N ARG A 158 -2.64 19.35 -10.82
CA ARG A 158 -3.34 18.98 -9.57
C ARG A 158 -3.07 17.54 -9.11
N LEU A 159 -2.09 16.87 -9.70
CA LEU A 159 -1.77 15.48 -9.35
C LEU A 159 -1.23 15.41 -7.92
N SER A 160 -2.01 14.85 -7.01
CA SER A 160 -1.65 14.67 -5.61
C SER A 160 -1.33 13.22 -5.26
N ARG A 161 -1.80 12.24 -6.04
CA ARG A 161 -1.55 10.81 -5.79
C ARG A 161 -1.13 10.05 -7.04
N VAL A 162 -0.08 9.25 -6.92
CA VAL A 162 0.42 8.35 -7.96
C VAL A 162 0.66 6.98 -7.36
N SER A 163 0.10 5.95 -7.98
CA SER A 163 0.41 4.54 -7.67
C SER A 163 0.84 3.82 -8.94
N LEU A 164 2.00 3.18 -8.90
CA LEU A 164 2.65 2.59 -10.07
C LEU A 164 3.07 1.16 -9.78
N ASP A 165 2.59 0.21 -10.58
CA ASP A 165 3.13 -1.15 -10.61
C ASP A 165 4.47 -1.18 -11.36
N TYR A 166 5.54 -1.37 -10.59
CA TYR A 166 6.95 -1.40 -11.01
C TYR A 166 7.45 -2.79 -11.37
N HIS A 167 6.58 -3.80 -11.51
CA HIS A 167 6.99 -5.16 -11.81
C HIS A 167 7.84 -5.28 -13.09
N SER A 168 7.70 -4.35 -14.02
CA SER A 168 8.47 -4.28 -15.25
C SER A 168 9.72 -3.41 -15.11
N ASP A 169 10.36 -3.31 -13.95
CA ASP A 169 11.55 -2.46 -13.71
C ASP A 169 12.88 -3.13 -14.06
N PHE A 170 12.85 -4.28 -14.72
CA PHE A 170 14.03 -4.98 -15.21
C PHE A 170 13.81 -5.46 -16.66
N LEU A 171 14.91 -5.70 -17.39
CA LEU A 171 14.89 -6.37 -18.69
C LEU A 171 15.71 -7.66 -18.58
N ARG A 172 15.18 -8.76 -19.13
CA ARG A 172 15.96 -9.99 -19.27
C ARG A 172 16.88 -9.87 -20.49
N SER A 173 18.18 -10.00 -20.28
CA SER A 173 19.19 -10.01 -21.36
C SER A 173 20.17 -11.15 -21.12
N GLY A 174 19.80 -12.35 -21.57
CA GLY A 174 20.52 -13.59 -21.25
C GLY A 174 20.51 -13.85 -19.74
N SER A 175 21.70 -13.96 -19.14
CA SER A 175 21.89 -14.11 -17.68
C SER A 175 21.85 -12.78 -16.92
N ASN A 176 21.79 -11.63 -17.61
CA ASN A 176 21.82 -10.32 -16.99
C ASN A 176 20.40 -9.77 -16.84
N TYR A 177 20.14 -9.16 -15.68
CA TYR A 177 18.86 -8.54 -15.34
C TYR A 177 19.07 -7.08 -14.91
N PRO A 178 19.47 -6.18 -15.84
CA PRO A 178 19.61 -4.76 -15.52
C PRO A 178 18.27 -4.17 -15.07
N TYR A 179 18.33 -3.39 -13.99
CA TYR A 179 17.22 -2.56 -13.52
C TYR A 179 17.13 -1.26 -14.31
N TYR A 180 15.91 -0.79 -14.52
CA TYR A 180 15.60 0.45 -15.21
C TYR A 180 14.80 1.39 -14.31
N GLN A 181 15.12 2.66 -14.43
CA GLN A 181 14.36 3.73 -13.81
C GLN A 181 13.15 4.01 -14.71
N LEU A 182 11.98 3.48 -14.31
CA LEU A 182 10.73 3.66 -15.08
C LEU A 182 10.14 5.07 -14.97
N ILE A 183 10.49 5.80 -13.89
CA ILE A 183 10.16 7.22 -13.75
C ILE A 183 11.45 8.01 -13.55
N THR A 184 11.51 9.18 -14.16
CA THR A 184 12.63 10.12 -14.05
C THR A 184 12.20 11.46 -13.45
N GLU A 185 10.91 11.75 -13.43
CA GLU A 185 10.33 13.00 -12.97
C GLU A 185 9.03 12.76 -12.18
N LEU A 186 8.77 13.63 -11.20
CA LEU A 186 7.56 13.64 -10.38
C LEU A 186 7.05 15.08 -10.23
N PRO A 187 5.73 15.30 -10.17
CA PRO A 187 5.18 16.64 -9.98
C PRO A 187 5.38 17.15 -8.55
N ARG A 188 5.58 18.47 -8.41
CA ARG A 188 5.72 19.14 -7.11
C ARG A 188 4.45 19.10 -6.24
N SER A 189 3.29 18.91 -6.87
CA SER A 189 1.98 18.81 -6.21
C SER A 189 1.76 17.44 -5.55
N LEU A 190 2.65 16.47 -5.75
CA LEU A 190 2.47 15.12 -5.26
C LEU A 190 2.52 15.06 -3.71
N GLU A 191 1.51 14.43 -3.13
CA GLU A 191 1.35 14.18 -1.71
C GLU A 191 1.52 12.68 -1.38
N VAL A 192 1.08 11.80 -2.28
CA VAL A 192 1.16 10.34 -2.09
C VAL A 192 1.86 9.70 -3.28
N LEU A 193 2.96 8.99 -3.01
CA LEU A 193 3.65 8.15 -3.98
C LEU A 193 3.64 6.70 -3.50
N GLU A 194 3.09 5.82 -4.32
CA GLU A 194 3.09 4.39 -4.09
C GLU A 194 3.74 3.67 -5.27
N ILE A 195 4.76 2.89 -4.95
CA ILE A 195 5.47 2.01 -5.87
C ILE A 195 5.11 0.60 -5.45
N LEU A 196 4.57 -0.21 -6.37
CA LEU A 196 4.16 -1.58 -6.12
C LEU A 196 5.07 -2.53 -6.88
N ASN A 197 5.32 -3.72 -6.35
CA ASN A 197 5.97 -4.81 -7.08
C ASN A 197 7.35 -4.47 -7.69
N ALA A 198 8.14 -3.57 -7.09
CA ALA A 198 9.49 -3.26 -7.58
C ALA A 198 10.49 -4.39 -7.28
N HIS A 199 11.46 -4.60 -8.16
CA HIS A 199 12.61 -5.50 -7.94
C HIS A 199 13.87 -4.71 -7.60
N GLY A 200 14.11 -3.60 -8.29
CA GLY A 200 15.29 -2.76 -8.15
C GLY A 200 15.40 -2.04 -6.80
N PRO A 201 16.56 -1.45 -6.48
CA PRO A 201 16.77 -0.73 -5.24
C PRO A 201 15.93 0.57 -5.16
N ASP A 202 15.34 0.83 -4.00
CA ASP A 202 14.45 1.99 -3.78
C ASP A 202 15.19 3.34 -3.77
N GLU A 203 16.53 3.35 -3.63
CA GLU A 203 17.33 4.56 -3.42
C GLU A 203 17.07 5.65 -4.47
N HIS A 204 16.97 5.27 -5.75
CA HIS A 204 16.68 6.23 -6.81
C HIS A 204 15.30 6.86 -6.65
N LEU A 205 14.28 6.07 -6.34
CA LEU A 205 12.90 6.53 -6.16
C LEU A 205 12.79 7.47 -4.95
N ILE A 206 13.45 7.12 -3.84
CA ILE A 206 13.50 7.97 -2.66
C ILE A 206 14.20 9.30 -2.97
N LYS A 207 15.37 9.27 -3.63
CA LYS A 207 16.07 10.50 -4.03
C LYS A 207 15.25 11.37 -4.98
N LEU A 208 14.55 10.75 -5.92
CA LEU A 208 13.68 11.46 -6.85
C LEU A 208 12.53 12.15 -6.12
N ALA A 209 11.81 11.42 -5.26
CA ALA A 209 10.72 11.95 -4.45
C ALA A 209 11.21 13.09 -3.53
N SER A 210 12.38 12.90 -2.91
CA SER A 210 13.02 13.85 -1.99
C SER A 210 13.33 15.18 -2.69
N ARG A 211 13.78 15.11 -3.94
CA ARG A 211 14.10 16.28 -4.76
C ARG A 211 12.86 16.97 -5.35
N CYS A 212 11.86 16.20 -5.76
CA CYS A 212 10.76 16.69 -6.61
C CYS A 212 9.48 17.00 -5.84
N CYS A 213 9.24 16.37 -4.68
CA CYS A 213 7.95 16.35 -4.01
C CYS A 213 8.03 16.94 -2.58
N PRO A 214 8.14 18.28 -2.43
CA PRO A 214 8.26 18.91 -1.11
C PRO A 214 7.00 18.77 -0.24
N ASN A 215 5.87 18.38 -0.84
CA ASN A 215 4.60 18.19 -0.16
C ASN A 215 4.27 16.72 0.11
N LEU A 216 5.19 15.79 -0.15
CA LEU A 216 4.95 14.37 0.03
C LEU A 216 4.62 14.05 1.51
N THR A 217 3.45 13.48 1.74
CA THR A 217 2.94 13.05 3.05
C THR A 217 2.98 11.54 3.21
N GLU A 218 2.95 10.78 2.12
CA GLU A 218 3.00 9.32 2.13
C GLU A 218 3.92 8.78 1.03
N LEU A 219 4.84 7.91 1.43
CA LEU A 219 5.72 7.16 0.54
C LEU A 219 5.56 5.67 0.83
N ARG A 220 5.16 4.91 -0.18
CA ARG A 220 5.04 3.45 -0.10
C ARG A 220 5.94 2.78 -1.13
N LEU A 221 6.83 1.92 -0.64
CA LEU A 221 7.84 1.22 -1.42
C LEU A 221 7.58 -0.28 -1.35
N GLY A 222 6.62 -0.76 -2.13
CA GLY A 222 6.25 -2.17 -2.21
C GLY A 222 7.20 -2.96 -3.11
N ARG A 223 7.66 -4.10 -2.61
CA ARG A 223 8.52 -5.03 -3.36
C ARG A 223 7.69 -6.11 -4.05
N CYS A 224 8.15 -6.54 -5.21
CA CYS A 224 7.78 -7.86 -5.71
C CYS A 224 8.39 -8.86 -4.73
N THR A 225 7.69 -9.93 -4.40
CA THR A 225 8.21 -10.96 -3.49
C THR A 225 7.80 -12.33 -4.00
N MET A 226 8.52 -13.35 -3.53
CA MET A 226 8.12 -14.74 -3.74
C MET A 226 6.77 -15.09 -3.10
N PHE A 227 6.14 -14.21 -2.33
CA PHE A 227 4.85 -14.45 -1.68
C PHE A 227 3.71 -13.83 -2.48
N ASN A 228 3.89 -12.62 -3.02
CA ASN A 228 2.85 -11.91 -3.77
C ASN A 228 2.86 -12.20 -5.29
N ASN A 229 3.98 -12.66 -5.86
CA ASN A 229 4.08 -12.88 -7.31
C ASN A 229 5.03 -14.04 -7.67
N ARG A 230 4.55 -15.26 -7.43
CA ARG A 230 5.29 -16.52 -7.60
C ARG A 230 5.58 -16.91 -9.04
N ASN A 231 4.89 -16.29 -9.99
CA ASN A 231 5.15 -16.49 -11.41
C ASN A 231 6.12 -15.45 -11.97
N CYS A 232 6.66 -14.55 -11.14
CA CYS A 232 7.66 -13.61 -11.61
C CYS A 232 8.93 -14.35 -12.04
N VAL A 233 9.31 -14.16 -13.31
CA VAL A 233 10.52 -14.72 -13.90
C VAL A 233 11.78 -14.26 -13.17
N TRP A 234 11.76 -13.06 -12.57
CA TRP A 234 12.87 -12.55 -11.77
C TRP A 234 13.16 -13.47 -10.57
N TRP A 235 12.12 -13.90 -9.83
CA TRP A 235 12.29 -14.80 -8.67
C TRP A 235 12.77 -16.19 -9.07
N LYS A 236 12.41 -16.65 -10.28
CA LYS A 236 12.96 -17.89 -10.84
C LYS A 236 14.46 -17.75 -11.16
N ALA A 237 14.90 -16.57 -11.62
CA ALA A 237 16.29 -16.28 -11.96
C ALA A 237 17.19 -16.03 -10.74
N HIS A 238 16.66 -15.39 -9.70
CA HIS A 238 17.40 -15.00 -8.50
C HIS A 238 16.76 -15.59 -7.23
N PRO A 239 16.71 -16.92 -7.09
CA PRO A 239 16.14 -17.56 -5.90
C PRO A 239 17.04 -17.38 -4.66
N ALA A 240 18.17 -16.70 -4.78
CA ALA A 240 19.09 -16.35 -3.71
C ALA A 240 18.89 -14.92 -3.18
N ASP A 241 18.31 -14.02 -3.98
CA ASP A 241 18.23 -12.60 -3.64
C ASP A 241 17.13 -12.28 -2.61
N HIS A 242 16.70 -13.30 -1.86
CA HIS A 242 15.83 -13.11 -0.71
C HIS A 242 16.46 -12.24 0.37
N ASP A 243 17.80 -12.28 0.49
CA ASP A 243 18.57 -11.41 1.39
C ASP A 243 18.39 -9.92 1.09
N ALA A 244 17.97 -9.55 -0.13
CA ALA A 244 17.74 -8.17 -0.52
C ALA A 244 16.49 -7.54 0.14
N TYR A 245 15.57 -8.37 0.66
CA TYR A 245 14.32 -7.90 1.27
C TYR A 245 13.90 -8.69 2.51
N MET A 246 14.68 -9.67 2.98
CA MET A 246 14.49 -10.38 4.25
C MET A 246 15.75 -10.28 5.11
N ALA A 247 15.71 -9.50 6.21
CA ALA A 247 16.83 -9.41 7.15
C ALA A 247 16.38 -8.89 8.53
N ASP A 248 16.84 -9.52 9.60
CA ASP A 248 16.61 -9.09 10.99
C ASP A 248 17.87 -8.51 11.66
N ARG A 249 19.01 -8.49 10.95
CA ARG A 249 20.29 -7.96 11.41
C ARG A 249 20.63 -6.64 10.73
N GLY A 250 21.34 -5.77 11.44
CA GLY A 250 21.78 -4.46 10.91
C GLY A 250 20.64 -3.48 10.66
N VAL A 251 19.48 -3.71 11.29
CA VAL A 251 18.23 -2.98 11.03
C VAL A 251 18.32 -1.50 11.41
N GLU A 252 19.18 -1.14 12.36
CA GLU A 252 19.48 0.25 12.73
C GLU A 252 20.34 0.96 11.69
N ALA A 253 21.32 0.25 11.09
CA ALA A 253 22.15 0.79 10.02
C ALA A 253 21.32 0.99 8.75
N TYR A 254 20.46 0.01 8.43
CA TYR A 254 19.46 0.13 7.37
C TYR A 254 18.52 1.33 7.61
N ALA A 255 17.95 1.45 8.82
CA ALA A 255 17.10 2.58 9.20
C ALA A 255 17.82 3.92 9.08
N GLY A 256 19.09 3.99 9.49
CA GLY A 256 19.93 5.17 9.34
C GLY A 256 20.13 5.56 7.88
N ALA A 257 20.45 4.58 7.02
CA ALA A 257 20.63 4.81 5.58
C ALA A 257 19.33 5.29 4.90
N VAL A 258 18.20 4.64 5.18
CA VAL A 258 16.88 5.08 4.68
C VAL A 258 16.56 6.48 5.21
N GLY A 259 16.76 6.71 6.51
CA GLY A 259 16.55 8.00 7.15
C GLY A 259 17.33 9.15 6.51
N ASN A 260 18.59 8.91 6.09
CA ASN A 260 19.38 9.89 5.32
C ASN A 260 18.71 10.22 3.97
N LEU A 261 18.11 9.24 3.31
CA LEU A 261 17.50 9.46 1.99
C LEU A 261 16.19 10.26 2.08
N ILE A 262 15.44 10.08 3.17
CA ILE A 262 14.14 10.75 3.40
C ILE A 262 14.22 12.02 4.25
N GLU A 263 15.41 12.42 4.73
CA GLU A 263 15.55 13.58 5.64
C GLU A 263 15.05 14.90 5.04
N ASN A 264 15.10 15.05 3.72
CA ASN A 264 14.63 16.23 2.99
C ASN A 264 13.14 16.17 2.61
N MET A 265 12.35 15.28 3.23
CA MET A 265 10.90 15.19 3.06
C MET A 265 10.17 15.67 4.34
N PRO A 266 10.10 16.99 4.62
CA PRO A 266 9.67 17.53 5.91
C PRO A 266 8.17 17.33 6.23
N LYS A 267 7.38 16.87 5.25
CA LYS A 267 5.95 16.60 5.42
C LYS A 267 5.62 15.11 5.42
N LEU A 268 6.62 14.23 5.27
CA LEU A 268 6.42 12.79 5.18
C LEU A 268 5.91 12.27 6.53
N ARG A 269 4.66 11.79 6.55
CA ARG A 269 3.97 11.27 7.73
C ARG A 269 3.88 9.76 7.72
N VAL A 270 3.70 9.17 6.55
CA VAL A 270 3.52 7.73 6.38
C VAL A 270 4.64 7.17 5.51
N LEU A 271 5.35 6.19 6.03
CA LEU A 271 6.36 5.45 5.30
C LEU A 271 6.02 3.95 5.32
N HIS A 272 5.88 3.35 4.14
CA HIS A 272 5.79 1.90 4.01
C HIS A 272 7.02 1.38 3.27
N ILE A 273 7.67 0.37 3.86
CA ILE A 273 8.86 -0.27 3.34
C ILE A 273 8.55 -1.75 3.12
N GLY A 274 8.56 -2.20 1.87
CA GLY A 274 8.22 -3.57 1.48
C GLY A 274 9.30 -4.61 1.77
N VAL A 275 10.04 -4.46 2.87
CA VAL A 275 11.04 -5.43 3.36
C VAL A 275 10.49 -6.16 4.58
N TYR A 276 10.83 -7.44 4.70
CA TYR A 276 10.57 -8.23 5.90
C TYR A 276 11.74 -8.10 6.85
N LEU A 277 11.47 -7.62 8.07
CA LEU A 277 12.47 -7.60 9.14
C LEU A 277 12.51 -8.95 9.88
N THR A 278 12.52 -10.03 9.09
CA THR A 278 12.53 -11.43 9.50
C THR A 278 13.69 -12.12 8.79
N PRO A 279 14.45 -13.01 9.47
CA PRO A 279 15.55 -13.73 8.84
C PRO A 279 15.06 -14.66 7.72
N ILE A 280 15.87 -14.86 6.68
CA ILE A 280 15.56 -15.76 5.56
C ILE A 280 15.36 -17.22 6.03
N GLU A 281 15.99 -17.59 7.14
CA GLU A 281 15.80 -18.88 7.83
C GLU A 281 14.32 -19.16 8.16
N ALA A 282 13.48 -18.14 8.29
CA ALA A 282 12.04 -18.32 8.49
C ALA A 282 11.34 -18.98 7.29
N VAL A 283 11.81 -18.71 6.06
CA VAL A 283 11.33 -19.35 4.84
C VAL A 283 11.66 -20.84 4.86
N TRP A 284 12.90 -21.17 5.25
CA TRP A 284 13.36 -22.56 5.37
C TRP A 284 12.63 -23.32 6.47
N ALA A 285 12.51 -22.73 7.66
CA ALA A 285 11.81 -23.32 8.79
C ALA A 285 10.34 -23.61 8.45
N HIS A 286 9.64 -22.64 7.83
CA HIS A 286 8.26 -22.85 7.37
C HIS A 286 8.18 -24.04 6.42
N ARG A 287 9.03 -24.07 5.39
CA ARG A 287 8.91 -25.05 4.31
C ARG A 287 9.38 -26.45 4.66
N VAL A 288 10.41 -26.57 5.48
CA VAL A 288 11.08 -27.84 5.76
C VAL A 288 10.65 -28.37 7.13
N ASP A 289 10.82 -27.57 8.18
CA ASP A 289 10.61 -28.00 9.55
C ASP A 289 9.12 -28.04 9.90
N HIS A 290 8.36 -27.06 9.41
CA HIS A 290 6.93 -26.91 9.67
C HIS A 290 6.04 -27.55 8.60
N ARG A 291 6.62 -28.30 7.65
CA ARG A 291 5.91 -28.94 6.53
C ARG A 291 4.69 -29.78 6.89
N LYS A 292 4.66 -30.32 8.12
CA LYS A 292 3.53 -31.12 8.64
C LYS A 292 2.28 -30.29 8.90
N LEU A 293 2.44 -28.96 9.00
CA LEU A 293 1.36 -28.01 9.22
C LEU A 293 0.77 -27.51 7.88
N HIS A 294 1.35 -27.89 6.75
CA HIS A 294 0.85 -27.47 5.44
C HIS A 294 -0.44 -28.22 5.05
N PRO A 295 -1.37 -27.55 4.36
CA PRO A 295 -2.60 -28.18 3.87
C PRO A 295 -2.34 -29.14 2.71
N ILE A 296 -1.22 -28.98 2.01
CA ILE A 296 -0.78 -29.84 0.91
C ILE A 296 0.68 -30.25 1.11
N PRO A 297 1.12 -31.39 0.56
CA PRO A 297 2.52 -31.77 0.58
C PRO A 297 3.38 -30.69 -0.11
N ASP A 298 4.33 -30.11 0.63
CA ASP A 298 5.41 -29.32 0.02
C ASP A 298 6.43 -30.27 -0.57
N VAL A 299 6.18 -30.61 -1.83
CA VAL A 299 7.15 -31.31 -2.65
C VAL A 299 8.19 -30.25 -3.02
N MET A 300 9.30 -30.18 -2.27
CA MET A 300 10.46 -29.30 -2.48
C MET A 300 11.21 -29.61 -3.80
N ARG A 301 10.46 -29.95 -4.85
CA ARG A 301 10.91 -30.18 -6.21
C ARG A 301 10.46 -28.99 -7.04
N HIS A 302 11.30 -28.61 -7.99
CA HIS A 302 10.90 -27.65 -9.03
C HIS A 302 9.88 -28.34 -9.95
N GLU A 303 8.59 -28.16 -9.65
CA GLU A 303 7.51 -28.59 -10.54
C GLU A 303 7.34 -27.51 -11.60
N ASN A 304 7.67 -27.82 -12.85
CA ASN A 304 7.32 -26.93 -13.96
C ASN A 304 5.81 -27.11 -14.23
N PRO A 305 4.96 -26.07 -14.10
CA PRO A 305 3.51 -26.19 -14.24
C PRO A 305 3.06 -26.75 -15.61
N GLU A 306 3.93 -26.69 -16.62
CA GLU A 306 3.65 -27.17 -17.98
C GLU A 306 4.18 -28.59 -18.28
N GLY A 307 4.71 -29.32 -17.28
CA GLY A 307 5.25 -30.66 -17.51
C GLY A 307 6.58 -30.68 -18.28
N ILE A 308 7.27 -29.55 -18.37
CA ILE A 308 8.58 -29.44 -19.03
C ILE A 308 9.64 -30.11 -18.14
N HIS A 309 10.08 -31.30 -18.55
CA HIS A 309 10.94 -32.18 -17.75
C HIS A 309 12.44 -31.81 -17.75
N ASN A 310 12.90 -30.89 -18.61
CA ASN A 310 14.28 -30.40 -18.61
C ASN A 310 14.44 -29.03 -19.29
N HIS A 311 15.54 -28.33 -18.98
CA HIS A 311 15.87 -27.01 -19.54
C HIS A 311 16.01 -27.01 -21.07
N LEU A 312 16.46 -28.13 -21.66
CA LEU A 312 16.60 -28.26 -23.12
C LEU A 312 15.24 -28.18 -23.85
N HIS A 313 14.21 -28.80 -23.27
CA HIS A 313 12.83 -28.73 -23.78
C HIS A 313 12.28 -27.30 -23.64
N GLN A 314 12.59 -26.62 -22.54
CA GLN A 314 12.19 -25.22 -22.33
C GLN A 314 12.84 -24.27 -23.35
N VAL A 315 14.14 -24.45 -23.61
CA VAL A 315 14.88 -23.67 -24.62
C VAL A 315 14.32 -23.91 -26.02
N ALA A 316 14.00 -25.16 -26.35
CA ALA A 316 13.42 -25.50 -27.65
C ALA A 316 12.02 -24.88 -27.83
N LEU A 317 11.16 -24.90 -26.79
CA LEU A 317 9.84 -24.28 -26.82
C LEU A 317 9.92 -22.75 -26.93
N ALA A 318 10.77 -22.11 -26.13
CA ALA A 318 10.95 -20.67 -26.16
C ALA A 318 11.48 -20.21 -27.53
N ALA A 319 12.47 -20.92 -28.09
CA ALA A 319 12.97 -20.66 -29.43
C ALA A 319 11.89 -20.84 -30.52
N ALA A 320 11.02 -21.84 -30.38
CA ALA A 320 9.90 -22.05 -31.31
C ALA A 320 8.85 -20.93 -31.24
N ASN A 321 8.65 -20.33 -30.06
CA ASN A 321 7.71 -19.23 -29.83
C ASN A 321 8.31 -17.83 -30.05
N GLY A 322 9.62 -17.74 -30.31
CA GLY A 322 10.32 -16.46 -30.44
C GLY A 322 10.48 -15.71 -29.10
N GLU A 323 10.43 -16.42 -27.98
CA GLU A 323 10.61 -15.90 -26.63
C GLU A 323 12.00 -16.29 -26.11
N ASP A 324 12.60 -15.52 -25.18
CA ASP A 324 13.81 -16.06 -24.52
C ASP A 324 13.41 -17.14 -23.50
N PRO A 325 14.22 -18.20 -23.36
CA PRO A 325 13.98 -19.23 -22.38
C PRO A 325 13.93 -18.68 -20.96
N GLU A 326 13.05 -19.22 -20.13
CA GLU A 326 13.10 -18.98 -18.69
C GLU A 326 14.48 -19.36 -18.12
N PRO A 327 14.92 -18.68 -17.04
CA PRO A 327 16.17 -19.01 -16.38
C PRO A 327 16.23 -20.48 -15.96
N PRO A 328 17.40 -21.14 -16.02
CA PRO A 328 17.57 -22.50 -15.55
C PRO A 328 17.26 -22.58 -14.05
N VAL A 329 16.59 -23.67 -13.68
CA VAL A 329 16.29 -24.02 -12.29
C VAL A 329 17.59 -24.14 -11.48
N ASN A 330 17.71 -23.33 -10.43
CA ASN A 330 18.78 -23.46 -9.45
C ASN A 330 18.36 -24.43 -8.33
N TYR A 331 18.99 -25.61 -8.28
CA TYR A 331 18.69 -26.66 -7.30
C TYR A 331 19.27 -26.40 -5.91
N HIS A 332 20.13 -25.39 -5.74
CA HIS A 332 20.70 -25.03 -4.43
C HIS A 332 19.74 -24.18 -3.59
N TYR A 333 18.67 -23.65 -4.19
CA TYR A 333 17.68 -22.82 -3.52
C TYR A 333 16.30 -23.48 -3.58
N PRO A 334 15.44 -23.20 -2.59
CA PRO A 334 14.18 -23.88 -2.47
C PRO A 334 13.23 -23.33 -3.56
N PRO A 335 12.53 -24.21 -4.30
CA PRO A 335 11.67 -23.80 -5.43
C PRO A 335 10.58 -22.83 -4.99
N LEU A 336 10.03 -21.99 -5.86
CA LEU A 336 8.85 -21.21 -5.48
C LEU A 336 7.70 -22.16 -5.06
N ALA A 337 7.21 -22.02 -3.82
CA ALA A 337 6.20 -22.94 -3.28
C ALA A 337 4.79 -22.59 -3.79
N LYS A 338 3.85 -23.55 -3.70
CA LYS A 338 2.43 -23.33 -4.00
C LYS A 338 1.77 -22.34 -3.00
N GLN A 339 0.67 -21.67 -3.36
CA GLN A 339 0.15 -20.53 -2.55
C GLN A 339 -0.39 -21.05 -1.24
N GLU A 340 -1.02 -22.21 -1.31
CA GLU A 340 -1.65 -22.94 -0.23
C GLU A 340 -0.64 -23.25 0.88
N ILE A 341 0.65 -23.37 0.55
CA ILE A 341 1.72 -23.53 1.53
C ILE A 341 1.98 -22.22 2.29
N TRP A 342 1.95 -21.07 1.60
CA TRP A 342 2.19 -19.75 2.21
C TRP A 342 0.96 -19.18 2.91
N ASP A 343 -0.24 -19.49 2.42
CA ASP A 343 -1.53 -19.10 2.99
C ASP A 343 -1.83 -19.84 4.28
N ALA A 344 -1.20 -20.99 4.49
CA ALA A 344 -1.39 -21.80 5.68
C ALA A 344 -0.96 -21.03 6.94
N PRO A 345 -1.87 -20.84 7.92
CA PRO A 345 -1.46 -20.32 9.21
C PRO A 345 -0.48 -21.29 9.86
N CYS A 346 0.60 -20.76 10.44
CA CYS A 346 1.68 -21.58 11.00
C CYS A 346 2.06 -21.07 12.39
N SER A 347 1.51 -21.73 13.41
CA SER A 347 1.75 -21.37 14.81
C SER A 347 3.23 -21.44 15.21
N GLU A 348 4.00 -22.34 14.59
CA GLU A 348 5.44 -22.44 14.85
C GLU A 348 6.21 -21.25 14.28
N CYS A 349 5.83 -20.74 13.10
CA CYS A 349 6.41 -19.49 12.58
C CYS A 349 6.08 -18.31 13.49
N ASP A 350 4.86 -18.22 14.00
CA ASP A 350 4.49 -17.15 14.94
C ASP A 350 5.28 -17.27 16.24
N ARG A 351 5.42 -18.49 16.77
CA ARG A 351 6.17 -18.75 18.00
C ARG A 351 7.64 -18.37 17.88
N HIS A 352 8.27 -18.61 16.72
CA HIS A 352 9.70 -18.43 16.54
C HIS A 352 10.10 -17.07 15.97
N PHE A 353 9.29 -16.48 15.08
CA PHE A 353 9.71 -15.33 14.29
C PHE A 353 8.92 -14.04 14.59
N LYS A 354 7.73 -14.13 15.20
CA LYS A 354 6.89 -12.94 15.43
C LYS A 354 7.58 -11.91 16.33
N ILE A 355 7.96 -12.31 17.54
CA ILE A 355 8.56 -11.39 18.52
C ILE A 355 9.91 -10.84 18.02
N PRO A 356 10.84 -11.64 17.46
CA PRO A 356 12.06 -11.11 16.87
C PRO A 356 11.82 -10.09 15.75
N ALA A 357 10.86 -10.38 14.86
CA ALA A 357 10.50 -9.47 13.77
C ALA A 357 9.90 -8.16 14.29
N GLU A 358 8.92 -8.23 15.18
CA GLU A 358 8.31 -7.05 15.80
C GLU A 358 9.35 -6.19 16.53
N ASN A 359 10.31 -6.82 17.23
CA ASN A 359 11.41 -6.09 17.86
C ASN A 359 12.34 -5.41 16.85
N ALA A 360 12.63 -6.06 15.72
CA ALA A 360 13.44 -5.48 14.65
C ALA A 360 12.73 -4.29 14.01
N GLU A 361 11.45 -4.45 13.67
CA GLU A 361 10.58 -3.39 13.15
C GLU A 361 10.48 -2.20 14.09
N MET A 362 10.27 -2.43 15.39
CA MET A 362 10.22 -1.38 16.40
C MET A 362 11.54 -0.59 16.46
N ARG A 363 12.70 -1.27 16.43
CA ARG A 363 14.01 -0.58 16.43
C ARG A 363 14.21 0.25 15.17
N THR A 364 13.88 -0.30 14.01
CA THR A 364 13.92 0.43 12.73
C THR A 364 13.01 1.65 12.76
N ALA A 365 11.77 1.49 13.22
CA ALA A 365 10.79 2.56 13.32
C ALA A 365 11.28 3.68 14.25
N CYS A 366 11.86 3.33 15.40
CA CYS A 366 12.43 4.29 16.34
C CYS A 366 13.60 5.10 15.75
N VAL A 367 14.52 4.46 15.03
CA VAL A 367 15.65 5.16 14.38
C VAL A 367 15.14 6.10 13.28
N LEU A 368 14.19 5.64 12.46
CA LEU A 368 13.58 6.46 11.41
C LEU A 368 12.82 7.67 11.98
N SER A 369 12.00 7.48 13.01
CA SER A 369 11.22 8.57 13.63
C SER A 369 12.11 9.57 14.38
N ALA A 370 13.26 9.11 14.90
CA ALA A 370 14.25 10.00 15.49
C ALA A 370 14.94 10.88 14.44
N ARG A 371 15.04 10.41 13.19
CA ARG A 371 15.71 11.11 12.10
C ARG A 371 14.77 12.01 11.29
N VAL A 372 13.54 11.57 11.05
CA VAL A 372 12.52 12.34 10.32
C VAL A 372 11.32 12.59 11.23
N TRP A 373 11.30 13.78 11.82
CA TRP A 373 10.34 14.22 12.83
C TRP A 373 8.89 14.31 12.34
N SER A 374 8.67 14.39 11.03
CA SER A 374 7.33 14.45 10.46
C SER A 374 6.64 13.08 10.41
N LEU A 375 7.40 11.98 10.55
CA LEU A 375 6.86 10.63 10.52
C LEU A 375 5.88 10.40 11.67
N ARG A 376 4.80 9.68 11.36
CA ARG A 376 3.70 9.31 12.25
C ARG A 376 3.42 7.82 12.18
N THR A 377 3.57 7.23 10.99
CA THR A 377 3.34 5.80 10.78
C THR A 377 4.46 5.23 9.93
N ILE A 378 5.04 4.14 10.42
CA ILE A 378 6.04 3.36 9.69
C ILE A 378 5.53 1.93 9.61
N SER A 379 5.58 1.34 8.42
CA SER A 379 5.06 0.00 8.19
C SER A 379 6.00 -0.84 7.33
N PHE A 380 5.94 -2.15 7.54
CA PHE A 380 6.83 -3.14 6.93
C PHE A 380 6.05 -4.30 6.32
N ALA A 381 6.68 -5.08 5.44
CA ALA A 381 6.12 -6.36 5.02
C ALA A 381 6.21 -7.36 6.19
N SER A 382 5.12 -8.07 6.48
CA SER A 382 5.05 -8.94 7.65
C SER A 382 5.05 -10.41 7.26
N PHE A 383 6.08 -11.15 7.67
CA PHE A 383 6.18 -12.58 7.37
C PHE A 383 5.13 -13.36 8.17
N THR A 384 4.78 -12.97 9.39
CA THR A 384 3.79 -13.68 10.21
C THR A 384 2.34 -13.39 9.82
N SER A 385 2.11 -12.51 8.85
CA SER A 385 0.78 -12.22 8.33
C SER A 385 0.22 -13.33 7.43
N PRO A 386 -1.12 -13.40 7.22
CA PRO A 386 -1.74 -14.33 6.29
C PRO A 386 -1.15 -14.22 4.88
N GLY A 387 -0.82 -15.38 4.28
CA GLY A 387 -0.20 -15.45 2.95
C GLY A 387 1.21 -14.85 2.87
N ARG A 388 1.77 -14.38 4.00
CA ARG A 388 3.07 -13.70 4.07
C ARG A 388 3.11 -12.37 3.28
N VAL A 389 1.95 -11.79 2.97
CA VAL A 389 1.81 -10.58 2.11
C VAL A 389 1.20 -9.37 2.84
N GLY A 390 0.82 -9.53 4.10
CA GLY A 390 0.29 -8.46 4.93
C GLY A 390 1.36 -7.49 5.43
N ILE A 391 0.88 -6.48 6.15
CA ILE A 391 1.66 -5.33 6.60
C ILE A 391 1.63 -5.26 8.13
N SER A 392 2.80 -5.04 8.74
CA SER A 392 2.93 -4.62 10.14
C SER A 392 3.06 -3.10 10.18
N SER A 393 2.43 -2.44 11.17
CA SER A 393 2.40 -0.98 11.23
C SER A 393 2.66 -0.48 12.65
N TRP A 394 3.49 0.55 12.76
CA TRP A 394 3.94 1.16 13.99
C TRP A 394 3.58 2.64 13.98
N GLU A 395 2.77 3.06 14.95
CA GLU A 395 2.58 4.48 15.22
C GLU A 395 3.82 5.00 15.95
N VAL A 396 4.48 5.98 15.36
CA VAL A 396 5.68 6.61 15.90
C VAL A 396 5.38 8.06 16.19
N ARG A 397 5.61 8.50 17.43
CA ARG A 397 5.45 9.90 17.81
C ARG A 397 6.83 10.55 17.93
N PRO A 398 7.04 11.75 17.37
CA PRO A 398 8.32 12.42 17.49
C PRO A 398 8.60 12.72 18.96
N LYS A 399 9.81 12.44 19.40
CA LYS A 399 10.33 12.93 20.69
C LYS A 399 10.70 14.40 20.64
N HIS A 400 10.25 15.18 19.65
CA HIS A 400 10.65 16.58 19.48
C HIS A 400 9.42 17.44 19.17
N ASN A 401 9.39 18.67 19.71
CA ASN A 401 8.32 19.62 19.40
C ASN A 401 8.44 20.14 17.94
N THR A 402 7.50 20.97 17.51
CA THR A 402 7.48 21.60 16.17
C THR A 402 8.70 22.47 15.86
N LEU A 403 9.53 22.77 16.87
CA LEU A 403 10.78 23.52 16.76
C LEU A 403 12.03 22.61 16.76
N GLY A 404 11.85 21.29 16.78
CA GLY A 404 12.96 20.33 16.76
C GLY A 404 13.67 20.16 18.11
N ILE A 405 13.09 20.61 19.21
CA ILE A 405 13.64 20.46 20.57
C ILE A 405 13.19 19.13 21.15
N LEU A 406 14.11 18.36 21.74
CA LEU A 406 13.83 17.08 22.40
C LEU A 406 12.82 17.31 23.53
N LEU A 407 11.64 16.72 23.42
CA LEU A 407 10.60 16.73 24.44
C LEU A 407 11.11 15.99 25.67
N ASP A 408 11.31 16.73 26.76
CA ASP A 408 11.49 16.15 28.08
C ASP A 408 10.13 15.88 28.77
N GLY A 409 10.17 15.33 29.99
CA GLY A 409 8.97 15.00 30.75
C GLY A 409 8.15 16.22 31.19
N GLU A 410 8.70 17.43 31.16
CA GLU A 410 8.00 18.67 31.49
C GLU A 410 7.31 19.27 30.25
N ASP A 411 7.93 19.16 29.06
CA ASP A 411 7.33 19.58 27.78
C ASP A 411 6.08 18.77 27.39
N ALA A 412 6.03 17.51 27.82
CA ALA A 412 4.83 16.68 27.69
C ALA A 412 3.60 17.32 28.37
N ASN A 413 3.80 18.08 29.47
CA ASN A 413 2.73 18.76 30.20
C ASN A 413 2.17 19.97 29.43
N VAL A 414 2.97 20.60 28.57
CA VAL A 414 2.56 21.73 27.72
C VAL A 414 1.69 21.28 26.54
N MET A 415 1.86 20.03 26.07
CA MET A 415 1.01 19.45 25.02
C MET A 415 -0.32 18.89 25.54
N LEU A 416 -0.47 18.65 26.86
CA LEU A 416 -1.70 18.07 27.45
C LEU A 416 -3.01 18.80 27.12
N PRO A 417 -3.06 20.15 27.09
CA PRO A 417 -4.28 20.86 26.72
C PRO A 417 -4.65 20.69 25.24
N GLN A 418 -3.66 20.42 24.36
CA GLN A 418 -3.86 20.20 22.93
C GLN A 418 -4.26 18.74 22.66
N LEU A 419 -3.70 17.79 23.42
CA LEU A 419 -4.02 16.36 23.38
C LEU A 419 -5.45 16.05 23.85
N GLY A 420 -6.03 16.87 24.73
CA GLY A 420 -7.44 16.79 25.12
C GLY A 420 -8.44 17.12 23.99
N GLN A 421 -7.96 17.61 22.84
CA GLN A 421 -8.77 17.88 21.65
C GLN A 421 -8.70 16.75 20.60
N GLU A 422 -7.86 15.73 20.79
CA GLU A 422 -7.72 14.61 19.87
C GLU A 422 -8.75 13.51 20.15
N ASN A 423 -9.16 12.80 19.09
CA ASN A 423 -10.19 11.78 19.15
C ASN A 423 -9.60 10.45 18.66
N PRO A 424 -9.49 9.40 19.51
CA PRO A 424 -10.04 9.31 20.86
C PRO A 424 -9.24 10.09 21.93
N PRO A 425 -9.91 10.59 22.99
CA PRO A 425 -9.29 11.45 23.99
C PRO A 425 -8.38 10.67 24.96
N ILE A 426 -7.21 11.24 25.23
CA ILE A 426 -6.31 10.85 26.32
C ILE A 426 -6.93 11.30 27.66
N ARG A 427 -6.88 10.45 28.71
CA ARG A 427 -7.32 10.85 30.06
C ARG A 427 -6.17 10.82 31.06
N HIS A 428 -6.22 11.81 31.96
CA HIS A 428 -5.34 11.95 33.11
C HIS A 428 -5.94 11.25 34.32
N ILE A 429 -5.16 10.39 34.96
CA ILE A 429 -5.54 9.73 36.21
C ILE A 429 -4.44 10.00 37.23
N ARG A 430 -4.82 10.62 38.36
CA ARG A 430 -3.95 10.70 39.54
C ARG A 430 -3.96 9.37 40.25
N VAL A 431 -2.78 8.81 40.45
CA VAL A 431 -2.62 7.60 41.25
C VAL A 431 -1.62 7.88 42.37
N ASP A 432 -1.90 7.30 43.52
CA ASP A 432 -0.97 7.30 44.64
C ASP A 432 0.06 6.17 44.43
N VAL A 433 1.35 6.49 44.43
CA VAL A 433 2.44 5.55 44.09
C VAL A 433 3.53 5.58 45.17
N GLY A 434 3.83 4.43 45.78
CA GLY A 434 4.89 4.28 46.78
C GLY A 434 4.72 3.03 47.65
N ARG A 435 5.75 2.68 48.44
CA ARG A 435 5.60 1.69 49.52
C ARG A 435 4.77 2.31 50.65
N LEU A 436 3.87 1.52 51.24
CA LEU A 436 3.17 1.86 52.47
C LEU A 436 4.18 2.03 53.60
N GLU A 437 4.48 3.26 53.99
CA GLU A 437 4.99 3.55 55.32
C GLU A 437 3.78 4.05 56.14
N ASN A 438 3.42 3.30 57.18
CA ASN A 438 2.35 3.65 58.12
C ASN A 438 0.92 3.79 57.54
N GLY A 439 0.63 3.16 56.40
CA GLY A 439 -0.73 3.12 55.85
C GLY A 439 -1.06 4.24 54.85
N GLU A 440 -0.12 5.13 54.55
CA GLU A 440 -0.29 6.20 53.57
C GLU A 440 0.71 6.06 52.42
N PHE A 441 0.25 6.35 51.20
CA PHE A 441 1.09 6.35 50.01
C PHE A 441 1.94 7.63 49.97
N VAL A 442 3.25 7.46 49.75
CA VAL A 442 4.24 8.53 49.96
C VAL A 442 4.27 9.57 48.83
N ARG A 443 3.71 9.30 47.65
CA ARG A 443 3.69 10.27 46.54
C ARG A 443 2.46 10.14 45.64
N GLN A 444 1.84 11.27 45.30
CA GLN A 444 0.91 11.36 44.18
C GLN A 444 1.67 11.49 42.87
N LYS A 445 1.27 10.73 41.86
CA LYS A 445 1.83 10.80 40.51
C LYS A 445 0.71 10.92 39.49
N ASP A 446 0.82 11.92 38.64
CA ASP A 446 -0.07 12.07 37.49
C ASP A 446 0.37 11.07 36.41
N LEU A 447 -0.52 10.15 36.03
CA LEU A 447 -0.29 9.18 34.95
C LEU A 447 -1.20 9.50 33.76
N THR A 448 -0.63 9.39 32.57
CA THR A 448 -1.33 9.67 31.32
C THR A 448 -1.53 8.37 30.55
N PHE A 449 -2.78 8.04 30.25
CA PHE A 449 -3.14 6.78 29.60
C PHE A 449 -3.77 7.05 28.24
N GLU A 450 -3.37 6.25 27.25
CA GLU A 450 -4.11 6.15 26.00
C GLU A 450 -5.31 5.23 26.21
N ILE A 451 -6.49 5.70 25.81
CA ILE A 451 -7.73 4.94 25.90
C ILE A 451 -8.12 4.52 24.49
N SER A 452 -8.06 3.23 24.22
CA SER A 452 -8.59 2.66 22.99
C SER A 452 -9.86 1.85 23.28
N ARG A 453 -10.76 1.78 22.29
CA ARG A 453 -11.95 0.92 22.34
C ARG A 453 -11.74 -0.25 21.40
N LEU A 454 -11.80 -1.46 21.95
CA LEU A 454 -11.84 -2.70 21.17
C LEU A 454 -13.19 -3.38 21.42
N GLY A 455 -14.12 -3.23 20.48
CA GLY A 455 -15.51 -3.66 20.67
C GLY A 455 -16.20 -2.89 21.80
N ASN A 456 -16.77 -3.61 22.78
CA ASN A 456 -17.37 -3.03 23.98
C ASN A 456 -16.38 -2.83 25.14
N SER A 457 -15.11 -3.18 24.95
CA SER A 457 -14.09 -3.12 25.99
C SER A 457 -13.23 -1.87 25.85
N ILE A 458 -12.92 -1.25 26.98
CA ILE A 458 -11.98 -0.13 27.07
C ILE A 458 -10.60 -0.72 27.42
N ILE A 459 -9.60 -0.44 26.57
CA ILE A 459 -8.22 -0.86 26.79
C ILE A 459 -7.41 0.39 27.16
N LEU A 460 -6.67 0.30 28.27
CA LEU A 460 -5.74 1.33 28.73
C LEU A 460 -4.33 0.90 28.35
N SER A 461 -3.56 1.77 27.70
CA SER A 461 -2.13 1.54 27.49
C SER A 461 -1.38 1.52 28.82
N PRO A 462 -0.13 1.04 28.89
CA PRO A 462 0.78 1.44 29.94
C PRO A 462 0.86 2.98 30.02
N PRO A 463 1.17 3.56 31.19
CA PRO A 463 1.24 5.02 31.33
C PRO A 463 2.29 5.59 30.38
N ILE A 464 1.88 6.53 29.54
CA ILE A 464 2.71 7.12 28.48
C ILE A 464 3.97 7.75 29.07
N ASN A 465 3.85 8.37 30.24
CA ASN A 465 4.96 9.00 30.96
C ASN A 465 5.77 8.01 31.82
N GLU A 466 5.31 6.77 32.00
CA GLU A 466 5.99 5.74 32.78
C GLU A 466 5.87 4.34 32.12
N PRO A 467 6.42 4.15 30.90
CA PRO A 467 6.17 2.96 30.08
C PRO A 467 6.82 1.68 30.63
N ARG A 468 7.72 1.81 31.61
CA ARG A 468 8.35 0.68 32.32
C ARG A 468 7.65 0.33 33.63
N MET A 469 6.59 1.07 34.00
CA MET A 469 5.82 0.78 35.20
C MET A 469 4.98 -0.49 34.97
N PRO A 470 5.20 -1.56 35.76
CA PRO A 470 4.37 -2.75 35.68
C PRO A 470 2.93 -2.35 36.02
N THR A 471 2.05 -2.39 35.04
CA THR A 471 0.63 -2.09 35.18
C THR A 471 -0.07 -3.40 35.52
N ILE A 472 -0.45 -3.58 36.78
CA ILE A 472 -1.30 -4.70 37.21
C ILE A 472 -2.73 -4.16 37.16
N PHE A 473 -3.53 -4.64 36.21
CA PHE A 473 -4.94 -4.27 36.06
C PHE A 473 -5.84 -5.16 36.93
#